data_AF-A0A2X2ESX7-F1
#
_entry.id   AF-A0A2X2ESX7-F1
#
_cell.length_a   1.000
_cell.length_b   1.000
_cell.length_c   1.000
_cell.angle_alpha   90.00
_cell.angle_beta   90.00
_cell.angle_gamma   90.00
#
_symmetry.space_group_name_H-M   'P 1'
#
loop_
_entity.id
_entity.type
_entity.pdbx_description
1 polymer ?
#
loop_
_entity_poly.entity_id
_entity_poly.type
_entity_poly.pdbx_seq_one_letter_code
_entity_poly.pdbx_strand_id
1 'polypeptide(L)'
;MSSNVVSIKPDSLEDQEQLEAQLSFLQKASLRLMHRNGTKATLLVLERWKTSDDEIQIVFTPGVVEALGSLEGRELLKAAMNAATA
;
A
#
# COMPACT_ATOMS: atom_id res chain seq x y z
N MET A 1 11.14 13.50 -2.96
CA MET A 1 10.83 12.55 -1.88
C MET A 1 9.47 11.98 -2.19
N SER A 2 9.37 10.69 -2.48
CA SER A 2 8.08 10.03 -2.72
C SER A 2 7.31 10.04 -1.40
N SER A 3 6.11 10.61 -1.39
CA SER A 3 5.24 10.56 -0.20
C SER A 3 4.84 9.10 0.05
N ASN A 4 5.06 8.58 1.25
CA ASN A 4 4.55 7.27 1.65
C ASN A 4 3.05 7.32 2.04
N VAL A 5 2.46 8.51 1.99
CA VAL A 5 1.03 8.74 2.18
C VAL A 5 0.36 8.89 0.82
N VAL A 6 -0.68 8.10 0.59
CA VAL A 6 -1.51 8.11 -0.61
C VAL A 6 -2.96 8.37 -0.22
N SER A 7 -3.62 9.28 -0.92
CA SER A 7 -5.07 9.49 -0.84
C SER A 7 -5.74 8.95 -2.11
N ILE A 8 -6.77 8.13 -1.94
CA ILE A 8 -7.59 7.61 -3.04
C ILE A 8 -9.02 8.07 -2.83
N LYS A 9 -9.59 8.75 -3.82
CA LYS A 9 -11.02 9.04 -3.85
C LYS A 9 -11.78 7.82 -4.39
N PRO A 10 -12.72 7.24 -3.63
CA PRO A 10 -13.57 6.19 -4.15
C PRO A 10 -14.53 6.73 -5.22
N ASP A 11 -14.77 5.94 -6.27
CA ASP A 11 -15.67 6.31 -7.37
C ASP A 11 -17.13 5.96 -7.04
N SER A 12 -17.34 5.03 -6.10
CA SER A 12 -18.65 4.55 -5.63
C SER A 12 -18.52 3.89 -4.26
N LEU A 13 -19.66 3.57 -3.62
CA LEU A 13 -19.67 2.77 -2.37
C LEU A 13 -19.08 1.37 -2.58
N GLU A 14 -19.36 0.73 -3.71
CA GLU A 14 -18.80 -0.59 -4.04
C GLU A 14 -17.28 -0.53 -4.18
N ASP A 15 -16.76 0.51 -4.85
CA ASP A 15 -15.32 0.73 -4.98
C ASP A 15 -14.67 1.01 -3.62
N GLN A 16 -15.34 1.77 -2.75
CA GLN A 16 -14.88 1.96 -1.37
C GLN A 16 -14.78 0.64 -0.60
N GLU A 17 -15.82 -0.20 -0.64
CA GLU A 17 -15.82 -1.51 0.03
C GLU A 17 -14.68 -2.42 -0.49
N GLN A 18 -14.45 -2.41 -1.80
CA GLN A 18 -13.35 -3.16 -2.42
C GLN A 18 -11.98 -2.64 -1.97
N LEU A 19 -11.79 -1.32 -1.93
CA LEU A 19 -10.56 -0.70 -1.44
C LEU A 19 -10.32 -1.05 0.04
N GLU A 20 -11.34 -0.93 0.88
CA GLU A 20 -11.24 -1.25 2.31
C GLU A 20 -10.91 -2.74 2.56
N ALA A 21 -11.47 -3.65 1.75
CA ALA A 21 -11.14 -5.07 1.81
C ALA A 21 -9.67 -5.33 1.44
N GLN A 22 -9.18 -4.70 0.37
CA GLN A 22 -7.76 -4.77 -0.04
C GLN A 22 -6.84 -4.21 1.05
N LEU A 23 -7.18 -3.05 1.62
CA LEU A 23 -6.38 -2.42 2.67
C LEU A 23 -6.40 -3.22 3.97
N SER A 24 -7.53 -3.84 4.32
CA SER A 24 -7.63 -4.76 5.45
C SER A 24 -6.73 -5.97 5.29
N PHE A 25 -6.61 -6.49 4.07
CA PHE A 25 -5.65 -7.55 3.75
C PHE A 25 -4.21 -7.05 3.88
N LEU A 26 -3.88 -5.91 3.24
CA LEU A 26 -2.52 -5.37 3.25
C LEU A 26 -2.05 -4.90 4.63
N GLN A 27 -2.95 -4.48 5.52
CA GLN A 27 -2.63 -4.13 6.91
C GLN A 27 -2.00 -5.30 7.68
N LYS A 28 -2.29 -6.54 7.28
CA LYS A 28 -1.74 -7.77 7.87
C LYS A 28 -0.66 -8.41 7.00
N ALA A 29 -0.48 -7.92 5.78
CA ALA A 29 0.49 -8.46 4.84
C ALA A 29 1.91 -7.95 5.13
N SER A 30 2.88 -8.78 4.82
CA SER A 30 4.30 -8.42 4.88
C SER A 30 5.00 -8.83 3.60
N LEU A 31 5.89 -7.98 3.10
CA LEU A 31 6.72 -8.24 1.93
C LEU A 31 8.13 -8.58 2.36
N ARG A 32 8.69 -9.63 1.74
CA ARG A 32 10.11 -9.95 1.86
C ARG A 32 10.87 -9.21 0.77
N LEU A 33 11.65 -8.23 1.18
CA LEU A 33 12.42 -7.35 0.31
C LEU A 33 13.90 -7.66 0.42
N MET A 34 14.63 -7.47 -0.67
CA MET A 34 16.10 -7.56 -0.69
C MET A 34 16.68 -6.16 -0.82
N HIS A 35 17.35 -5.70 0.24
CA HIS A 35 18.07 -4.44 0.22
C HIS A 35 19.25 -4.50 -0.76
N ARG A 36 19.66 -3.33 -1.27
CA ARG A 36 20.80 -3.19 -2.20
C ARG A 36 22.13 -3.73 -1.63
N ASN A 37 22.25 -3.82 -0.31
CA ASN A 37 23.40 -4.40 0.39
C ASN A 37 23.34 -5.94 0.52
N GLY A 38 22.34 -6.59 -0.08
CA GLY A 38 22.13 -8.04 -0.02
C GLY A 38 21.34 -8.53 1.19
N THR A 39 20.95 -7.65 2.12
CA THR A 39 20.19 -8.01 3.32
C THR A 39 18.73 -8.26 2.97
N LYS A 40 18.16 -9.37 3.47
CA LYS A 40 16.72 -9.64 3.35
C LYS A 40 16.01 -9.03 4.56
N ALA A 41 14.97 -8.25 4.30
CA ALA A 41 14.10 -7.70 5.33
C ALA A 41 12.66 -8.13 5.06
N THR A 42 11.90 -8.38 6.12
CA THR A 42 10.45 -8.54 6.03
C THR A 42 9.83 -7.27 6.58
N LEU A 43 9.10 -6.53 5.74
CA LEU A 43 8.43 -5.29 6.13
C LEU A 43 6.92 -5.49 6.04
N LEU A 44 6.17 -4.89 6.98
CA LEU A 44 4.73 -4.73 6.81
C LEU A 44 4.45 -3.87 5.57
N VAL A 45 3.38 -4.16 4.84
CA VAL A 45 3.01 -3.36 3.66
C VAL A 45 2.56 -1.96 4.05
N LEU A 46 1.61 -1.90 5.00
CA LEU A 46 1.01 -0.67 5.48
C LEU A 46 1.41 -0.42 6.94
N GLU A 47 1.61 0.84 7.28
CA GLU A 47 1.66 1.28 8.67
C GLU A 47 0.23 1.43 9.20
N ARG A 48 -0.63 2.11 8.45
CA ARG A 48 -2.03 2.37 8.78
C ARG A 48 -2.81 2.84 7.55
N TRP A 49 -4.13 2.78 7.64
CA TRP A 49 -5.04 3.45 6.71
C TRP A 49 -6.26 3.98 7.47
N LYS A 50 -6.95 4.95 6.90
CA LYS A 50 -8.21 5.49 7.40
C LYS A 50 -9.14 5.84 6.25
N THR A 51 -10.42 5.59 6.44
CA THR A 51 -11.48 6.09 5.56
C THR A 51 -12.01 7.42 6.10
N SER A 52 -12.30 8.36 5.22
CA SER A 52 -13.02 9.61 5.48
C SER A 52 -14.14 9.75 4.44
N ASP A 53 -15.03 10.73 4.60
CA ASP A 53 -16.25 10.86 3.78
C ASP A 53 -15.97 10.97 2.26
N ASP A 54 -14.82 11.54 1.87
CA ASP A 54 -14.46 11.80 0.47
C ASP A 54 -13.21 11.05 -0.02
N GLU A 55 -12.40 10.47 0.88
CA GLU A 55 -11.15 9.82 0.52
C GLU A 55 -10.71 8.75 1.52
N ILE A 56 -9.93 7.79 1.03
CA ILE A 56 -9.21 6.83 1.85
C ILE A 56 -7.74 7.24 1.86
N GLN A 57 -7.21 7.49 3.05
CA GLN A 57 -5.81 7.80 3.27
C GLN A 57 -5.05 6.56 3.72
N ILE A 58 -3.99 6.22 2.98
CA ILE A 58 -3.18 5.04 3.15
C ILE A 58 -1.75 5.48 3.48
N VAL A 59 -1.15 4.89 4.50
CA VAL A 59 0.25 5.11 4.86
C VAL A 59 1.01 3.81 4.65
N PHE A 60 1.83 3.79 3.61
CA PHE A 60 2.71 2.67 3.29
C PHE A 60 3.96 2.72 4.16
N THR A 61 4.53 1.55 4.45
CA THR A 61 5.86 1.47 5.04
C THR A 61 6.88 2.04 4.04
N PRO A 62 7.74 3.00 4.42
CA PRO A 62 8.64 3.67 3.48
C PRO A 62 9.49 2.72 2.63
N GLY A 63 10.05 1.65 3.22
CA GLY A 63 10.85 0.67 2.49
C GLY A 63 10.06 -0.14 1.44
N VAL A 64 8.74 -0.24 1.58
CA VAL A 64 7.87 -0.87 0.58
C VAL A 64 7.69 0.05 -0.62
N VAL A 65 7.48 1.35 -0.40
CA VAL A 65 7.40 2.35 -1.48
C VAL A 65 8.69 2.37 -2.30
N GLU A 66 9.84 2.35 -1.62
CA GLU A 66 11.15 2.29 -2.28
C GLU A 66 11.33 1.03 -3.15
N ALA A 67 10.78 -0.11 -2.70
CA ALA A 67 10.89 -1.37 -3.43
C ALA A 67 9.91 -1.50 -4.60
N LEU A 68 8.71 -0.94 -4.48
CA LEU A 68 7.68 -0.95 -5.54
C LEU A 68 7.94 0.11 -6.62
N GLY A 69 8.74 1.14 -6.32
CA GLY A 69 9.16 2.17 -7.26
C GLY A 69 8.32 3.45 -7.17
N SER A 70 8.47 4.33 -8.16
CA SER A 70 7.76 5.63 -8.21
C SER A 70 6.34 5.48 -8.76
N LEU A 71 5.49 4.79 -8.01
CA LEU A 71 4.06 4.63 -8.30
C LEU A 71 3.24 5.55 -7.40
N GLU A 72 2.07 5.99 -7.88
CA GLU A 72 1.18 6.89 -7.15
C GLU A 72 -0.25 6.31 -7.06
N GLY A 73 -1.01 6.78 -6.06
CA GLY A 73 -2.45 6.50 -5.99
C GLY A 73 -2.80 5.01 -6.01
N ARG A 74 -3.75 4.67 -6.88
CA ARG A 74 -4.23 3.30 -7.11
C ARG A 74 -3.17 2.38 -7.71
N GLU A 75 -2.18 2.90 -8.43
CA GLU A 75 -1.12 2.08 -9.04
C GLU A 75 -0.22 1.47 -7.96
N LEU A 76 0.13 2.27 -6.94
CA LEU A 76 0.91 1.79 -5.80
C LEU A 76 0.15 0.73 -5.02
N LEU A 77 -1.16 0.93 -4.80
CA LEU A 77 -2.03 -0.05 -4.14
C LEU A 77 -2.06 -1.38 -4.93
N LYS A 78 -2.25 -1.31 -6.25
CA LYS A 78 -2.26 -2.49 -7.11
C LYS A 78 -0.94 -3.24 -7.11
N ALA A 79 0.19 -2.52 -7.15
CA ALA A 79 1.51 -3.12 -7.08
C ALA A 79 1.75 -3.81 -5.72
N ALA A 80 1.33 -3.17 -4.62
CA ALA A 80 1.43 -3.73 -3.28
C ALA A 80 0.56 -5.00 -3.13
N MET A 81 -0.67 -5.00 -3.66
CA MET A 81 -1.53 -6.18 -3.71
C MET A 81 -0.87 -7.32 -4.47
N ASN A 82 -0.39 -7.07 -5.69
CA ASN A 82 0.25 -8.09 -6.51
C ASN A 82 1.48 -8.69 -5.81
N ALA A 83 2.31 -7.85 -5.17
CA ALA A 83 3.48 -8.30 -4.44
C ALA A 83 3.14 -9.13 -3.19
N ALA A 84 2.01 -8.83 -2.53
CA ALA A 84 1.56 -9.54 -1.33
C ALA A 84 0.88 -10.89 -1.64
N THR A 85 0.41 -11.09 -2.86
CA THR A 85 -0.26 -12.32 -3.30
C THR A 85 0.59 -13.24 -4.19
N ALA A 86 1.77 -12.77 -4.64
CA ALA A 86 2.71 -13.52 -5.46
C ALA A 86 3.58 -14.47 -4.62
#